data_AF-A0A3R9S4I0-F1
#
_entry.id   AF-A0A3R9S4I0-F1
#
_cell.length_a   1.000
_cell.length_b   1.000
_cell.length_c   1.000
_cell.angle_alpha   90.00
_cell.angle_beta   90.00
_cell.angle_gamma   90.00
#
_symmetry.space_group_name_H-M   'P 1'
#
loop_
_entity.id
_entity.type
_entity.pdbx_description
1 polymer ?
#
loop_
_entity_poly.entity_id
_entity_poly.type
_entity_poly.pdbx_seq_one_letter_code
_entity_poly.pdbx_strand_id
1 'polypeptide(L)' 'VVNFPKKQIGPIQSECLVTGFHNADGDVALCIPEFEVPLGTKLL' A
#
# COMPACT_ATOMS: atom_id res chain seq x y z
N VAL A 1 1.83 -4.13 -1.45
CA VAL A 1 1.87 -5.41 -2.21
C VAL A 1 2.13 -5.12 -3.68
N VAL A 2 3.09 -5.79 -4.28
CA VAL A 2 3.58 -5.49 -5.65
C VAL A 2 3.40 -6.63 -6.66
N ASN A 3 2.90 -7.79 -6.21
CA ASN A 3 2.77 -9.00 -7.05
C ASN A 3 1.30 -9.34 -7.41
N PHE A 4 0.37 -8.42 -7.18
CA PHE A 4 -1.00 -8.61 -7.66
C PHE A 4 -1.10 -8.33 -9.16
N PRO A 5 -2.07 -8.96 -9.85
CA PRO A 5 -2.44 -8.53 -11.20
C PRO A 5 -2.79 -7.04 -11.20
N LYS A 6 -2.49 -6.37 -12.31
CA LYS A 6 -2.82 -4.94 -12.48
C LYS A 6 -4.32 -4.73 -12.31
N LYS A 7 -4.71 -3.71 -11.54
CA LYS A 7 -6.12 -3.41 -11.24
C LYS A 7 -6.57 -2.17 -12.01
N GLN A 8 -7.63 -2.31 -12.81
CA GLN A 8 -8.28 -1.16 -13.46
C GLN A 8 -9.11 -0.38 -12.42
N ILE A 9 -8.87 0.94 -12.31
CA ILE A 9 -9.59 1.85 -11.42
C ILE A 9 -9.96 3.10 -12.22
N GLY A 10 -11.19 3.15 -12.73
CA GLY A 10 -11.62 4.22 -13.63
C GLY A 10 -10.69 4.30 -14.85
N PRO A 11 -10.06 5.45 -15.16
CA PRO A 11 -9.11 5.59 -16.27
C PRO A 11 -7.68 5.14 -15.92
N ILE A 12 -7.39 4.79 -14.67
CA ILE A 12 -6.02 4.48 -14.20
C ILE A 12 -5.86 2.98 -14.05
N GLN A 13 -4.69 2.47 -14.40
CA GLN A 13 -4.29 1.09 -14.14
C GLN A 13 -3.28 1.03 -13.00
N SER A 14 -3.70 0.53 -11.84
CA SER A 14 -2.88 0.40 -10.63
C SER A 14 -2.03 -0.88 -10.69
N GLU A 15 -0.76 -0.77 -10.35
CA GLU A 15 0.22 -1.88 -10.38
C GLU A 15 0.64 -2.35 -8.97
N CYS A 16 0.18 -1.66 -7.92
CA CYS A 16 0.49 -2.02 -6.54
C CYS A 16 -0.64 -1.63 -5.59
N LEU A 17 -0.73 -2.36 -4.47
CA LEU A 17 -1.62 -2.01 -3.36
C LEU A 17 -0.79 -1.39 -2.24
N VAL A 18 -1.04 -0.12 -1.93
CA VAL A 18 -0.54 0.54 -0.71
C VAL A 18 -1.39 0.07 0.46
N THR A 19 -0.75 -0.44 1.51
CA THR A 19 -1.44 -1.08 2.65
C THR A 19 -1.73 -0.09 3.77
N GLY A 20 -2.85 -0.29 4.45
CA GLY A 20 -3.29 0.51 5.60
C GLY A 20 -4.42 -0.16 6.36
N PHE A 21 -4.87 0.49 7.44
CA PHE A 21 -6.01 0.09 8.27
C PHE A 21 -7.04 1.21 8.34
N HIS A 22 -8.29 0.89 8.63
CA HIS A 22 -9.25 1.91 9.04
C HIS A 22 -8.96 2.30 10.50
N ASN A 23 -8.92 3.60 10.79
CA ASN A 23 -8.87 4.11 12.16
C ASN A 23 -10.27 4.12 12.80
N ALA A 24 -10.38 4.65 14.01
CA ALA A 24 -11.65 4.72 14.75
C ALA A 24 -12.72 5.57 14.04
N ASP A 25 -12.31 6.53 13.21
CA ASP A 25 -13.19 7.42 12.45
C ASP A 25 -13.55 6.86 11.05
N GLY A 26 -12.98 5.71 10.68
CA GLY A 26 -13.18 5.07 9.37
C GLY A 26 -12.22 5.56 8.28
N ASP A 27 -11.32 6.49 8.58
CA ASP A 27 -10.29 6.96 7.65
C ASP A 27 -9.17 5.93 7.49
N VAL A 28 -8.48 5.99 6.35
CA VAL A 28 -7.36 5.08 6.06
C VAL A 28 -6.06 5.61 6.67
N ALA A 29 -5.52 4.88 7.65
CA ALA A 29 -4.18 5.07 8.19
C ALA A 29 -3.18 4.17 7.43
N LEU A 30 -2.14 4.77 6.84
CA LEU A 30 -1.14 4.04 6.05
C LEU A 30 -0.16 3.25 6.92
N CYS A 31 0.20 2.05 6.47
CA CYS A 31 1.33 1.33 7.06
C CYS A 31 2.63 2.02 6.66
N ILE A 32 3.44 2.40 7.64
CA ILE A 32 4.79 2.94 7.45
C ILE A 32 5.77 2.15 8.32
N PRO A 33 7.02 1.97 7.87
CA PRO A 33 8.06 1.43 8.74
C PRO A 33 8.39 2.46 9.83
N GLU A 34 8.69 1.99 11.04
CA GLU A 34 9.09 2.86 12.15
C GLU A 34 10.44 3.54 11.88
N PHE A 35 11.34 2.86 11.18
CA PHE A 35 12.66 3.36 10.82
C PHE A 35 12.80 3.52 9.31
N GLU A 36 13.72 4.38 8.87
CA GLU A 36 14.09 4.42 7.46
C GLU A 36 14.65 3.07 7.02
N VAL A 37 14.15 2.59 5.88
CA VAL A 37 14.59 1.36 5.23
C VAL A 37 14.86 1.63 3.76
N PRO A 38 15.83 0.92 3.13
CA PRO A 38 16.06 1.05 1.69
C PRO A 38 14.80 0.77 0.87
N LEU A 39 14.60 1.53 -0.20
CA LEU A 39 13.48 1.33 -1.12
C LEU A 39 13.54 -0.07 -1.74
N GLY A 40 12.38 -0.73 -1.82
CA GLY A 40 12.26 -2.10 -2.35
C GLY A 40 12.54 -3.21 -1.33
N THR A 41 12.87 -2.87 -0.07
CA THR A 41 12.98 -3.85 1.01
C THR A 41 11.67 -4.64 1.15
N LYS A 42 11.77 -5.97 1.17
CA LYS A 42 10.61 -6.85 1.36
C LYS A 42 10.17 -6.82 2.82
N LEU A 43 8.89 -6.55 3.05
CA LEU A 43 8.26 -6.78 4.35
C LEU A 43 8.25 -8.30 4.62
N LEU A 44 8.90 -8.72 5.70
CA LEU A 44 9.03 -10.12 6.13
C LEU A 44 7.84 -10.57 6.98
#